data_AF-A0A2H0PV00-F1
#
_entry.id   AF-A0A2H0PV00-F1
#
_cell.length_a   1.000
_cell.length_b   1.000
_cell.length_c   1.000
_cell.angle_alpha   90.00
_cell.angle_beta   90.00
_cell.angle_gamma   90.00
#
_symmetry.space_group_name_H-M   'P 1'
#
loop_
_entity.id
_entity.type
_entity.pdbx_description
1 polymer ?
#
loop_
_entity_poly.entity_id
_entity_poly.type
_entity_poly.pdbx_seq_one_letter_code
_entity_poly.pdbx_strand_id
1 'polypeptide(L)'
;MKLPFVVLDNLPEYYYKKWEKQMTPINGRRDRTINWMLWYKMQNKGFSSQPPWSSILDQRRRLIQFIDQYDVQKNEKGSYRFVVTKPYFWINYLHPSSEIDFYFQNVLRALHDSKWKENGRDPNRLSFSRGDLYFSGEIMDKHPIDVADGRDYPVGHKVFEAIISSRGLALTDEQRNTPWNAVRAAFRVPDSRGNPSIVSNVSLLKRYFP
;
A
#
# COMPACT_ATOMS: atom_id res chain seq x y z
N MET A 1 -18.07 -10.82 0.53
CA MET A 1 -18.29 -9.37 0.59
C MET A 1 -18.78 -8.96 -0.79
N LYS A 2 -19.86 -8.20 -0.86
CA LYS A 2 -20.33 -7.66 -2.14
C LYS A 2 -19.89 -6.21 -2.24
N LEU A 3 -19.35 -5.84 -3.39
CA LEU A 3 -19.03 -4.47 -3.73
C LEU A 3 -20.19 -3.88 -4.56
N PRO A 4 -20.45 -2.57 -4.44
CA PRO A 4 -19.74 -1.61 -3.60
C PRO A 4 -20.09 -1.75 -2.11
N PHE A 5 -19.11 -1.56 -1.22
CA PHE A 5 -19.31 -1.63 0.23
C PHE A 5 -19.78 -0.28 0.76
N VAL A 6 -20.94 -0.27 1.43
CA VAL A 6 -21.53 0.95 1.98
C VAL A 6 -20.79 1.34 3.26
N VAL A 7 -20.16 2.52 3.22
CA VAL A 7 -19.47 3.11 4.38
C VAL A 7 -20.42 4.02 5.14
N LEU A 8 -21.15 4.87 4.42
CA LEU A 8 -22.20 5.75 4.96
C LEU A 8 -23.43 5.68 4.04
N ASP A 9 -24.62 5.64 4.63
CA ASP A 9 -25.90 5.59 3.92
C ASP A 9 -26.77 6.80 4.27
N ASN A 10 -27.82 7.04 3.47
CA ASN A 10 -28.78 8.14 3.63
C ASN A 10 -28.15 9.54 3.68
N LEU A 11 -27.12 9.77 2.86
CA LEU A 11 -26.48 11.07 2.71
C LEU A 11 -27.42 12.08 2.04
N PRO A 12 -27.48 13.32 2.57
CA PRO A 12 -28.12 14.43 1.89
C PRO A 12 -27.54 14.68 0.49
N GLU A 13 -28.38 15.10 -0.45
CA GLU A 13 -27.99 15.45 -1.84
C GLU A 13 -26.85 16.47 -1.92
N TYR A 14 -26.76 17.36 -0.92
CA TYR A 14 -25.66 18.30 -0.78
C TYR A 14 -24.27 17.63 -0.86
N TYR A 15 -24.08 16.47 -0.23
CA TYR A 15 -22.80 15.76 -0.27
C TYR A 15 -22.50 15.13 -1.62
N TYR A 16 -23.53 14.65 -2.33
CA TYR A 16 -23.39 14.17 -3.70
C TYR A 16 -22.93 15.30 -4.64
N LYS A 17 -23.59 16.47 -4.58
CA LYS A 17 -23.18 17.65 -5.38
C LYS A 17 -21.75 18.09 -5.06
N LYS A 18 -21.34 18.02 -3.80
CA LYS A 18 -19.97 18.33 -3.37
C LYS A 18 -18.98 17.30 -3.91
N TRP A 19 -19.33 16.01 -3.86
CA TRP A 19 -18.53 14.92 -4.41
C TRP A 19 -18.28 15.12 -5.91
N GLU A 20 -19.32 15.29 -6.71
CA GLU A 20 -19.20 15.51 -8.16
C GLU A 20 -18.31 16.71 -8.49
N LYS A 21 -18.45 17.81 -7.74
CA LYS A 21 -17.68 19.04 -7.97
C LYS A 21 -16.20 18.91 -7.59
N GLN A 22 -15.88 18.13 -6.55
CA GLN A 22 -14.56 18.18 -5.90
C GLN A 22 -13.71 16.94 -6.10
N MET A 23 -14.34 15.79 -6.33
CA MET A 23 -13.68 14.48 -6.35
C MET A 23 -13.57 13.92 -7.77
N THR A 24 -14.61 14.09 -8.59
CA THR A 24 -14.59 13.65 -9.98
C THR A 24 -13.54 14.45 -10.77
N PRO A 25 -12.61 13.79 -11.49
CA PRO A 25 -11.54 14.49 -12.17
C PRO A 25 -12.08 15.46 -13.22
N ILE A 26 -11.68 16.73 -13.11
CA ILE A 26 -11.77 17.73 -14.18
C ILE A 26 -10.44 17.68 -14.94
N ASN A 27 -10.48 17.66 -16.27
CA ASN A 27 -9.34 17.53 -17.19
C ASN A 27 -7.98 17.95 -16.60
N GLY A 28 -7.03 17.01 -16.56
CA GLY A 28 -5.64 17.22 -16.14
C GLY A 28 -5.38 17.16 -14.63
N ARG A 29 -6.39 16.98 -13.77
CA ARG A 29 -6.20 16.80 -12.32
C ARG A 29 -6.18 15.34 -11.92
N ARG A 30 -5.42 15.04 -10.85
CA ARG A 30 -5.41 13.73 -10.17
C ARG A 30 -6.84 13.34 -9.81
N ASP A 31 -7.21 12.10 -10.12
CA ASP A 31 -8.46 11.50 -9.67
C ASP A 31 -8.46 11.41 -8.14
N ARG A 32 -9.38 12.15 -7.50
CA ARG A 32 -9.50 12.23 -6.04
C ARG A 32 -10.47 11.22 -5.48
N THR A 33 -11.14 10.44 -6.34
CA THR A 33 -11.92 9.27 -5.93
C THR A 33 -11.02 8.10 -5.52
N ILE A 34 -9.74 8.15 -5.89
CA ILE A 34 -8.73 7.14 -5.56
C ILE A 34 -7.87 7.65 -4.39
N ASN A 35 -7.99 6.99 -3.25
CA ASN A 35 -7.01 7.13 -2.17
C ASN A 35 -5.88 6.13 -2.40
N TRP A 36 -4.65 6.63 -2.45
CA TRP A 36 -3.47 5.80 -2.64
C TRP A 36 -2.41 6.18 -1.62
N MET A 37 -2.02 5.21 -0.79
CA MET A 37 -1.03 5.41 0.25
C MET A 37 -0.05 4.23 0.29
N LEU A 38 1.18 4.56 0.66
CA LEU A 38 2.26 3.62 0.91
C LEU A 38 2.80 3.89 2.31
N TRP A 39 2.85 2.86 3.13
CA TRP A 39 3.63 2.83 4.35
C TRP A 39 4.77 1.84 4.17
N TYR A 40 5.96 2.21 4.62
CA TYR A 40 7.09 1.30 4.61
C TYR A 40 8.00 1.52 5.80
N LYS A 41 8.65 0.43 6.20
CA LYS A 41 9.72 0.43 7.19
C LYS A 41 10.80 -0.54 6.73
N MET A 42 12.05 -0.11 6.81
CA MET A 42 13.20 -0.96 6.53
C MET A 42 14.17 -0.89 7.69
N GLN A 43 14.83 -2.03 7.92
CA GLN A 43 15.89 -2.22 8.88
C GLN A 43 17.00 -2.90 8.09
N ASN A 44 18.03 -2.15 7.77
CA ASN A 44 19.21 -2.62 7.06
C ASN A 44 20.39 -1.70 7.42
N LYS A 45 21.58 -1.99 6.91
CA LYS A 45 22.79 -1.19 7.17
C LYS A 45 22.60 0.31 6.84
N GLY A 46 21.81 0.65 5.83
CA GLY A 46 21.50 2.05 5.48
C GLY A 46 20.66 2.79 6.53
N PHE A 47 20.00 2.06 7.44
CA PHE A 47 19.23 2.59 8.56
C PHE A 47 19.92 2.35 9.91
N SER A 48 21.24 2.14 9.94
CA SER A 48 21.94 1.79 11.18
C SER A 48 21.89 2.84 12.28
N SER A 49 21.57 4.09 11.94
CA SER A 49 21.35 5.19 12.90
C SER A 49 19.95 5.19 13.51
N GLN A 50 19.04 4.31 13.07
CA GLN A 50 17.67 4.23 13.53
C GLN A 50 17.43 2.91 14.28
N PRO A 51 16.96 2.94 15.53
CA PRO A 51 16.59 1.72 16.25
C PRO A 51 15.43 1.02 15.53
N PRO A 52 15.32 -0.32 15.62
CA PRO A 52 16.11 -1.26 16.41
C PRO A 52 17.26 -1.96 15.64
N TRP A 53 17.82 -1.38 14.56
CA TRP A 53 18.88 -2.06 13.81
C TRP A 53 20.08 -2.43 14.70
N SER A 54 20.42 -3.72 14.73
CA SER A 54 21.45 -4.26 15.63
C SER A 54 22.64 -4.89 14.89
N SER A 55 22.39 -5.57 13.77
CA SER A 55 23.43 -6.22 12.96
C SER A 55 22.93 -6.55 11.57
N ILE A 56 23.83 -6.97 10.68
CA ILE A 56 23.48 -7.42 9.32
C ILE A 56 22.41 -8.53 9.31
N LEU A 57 22.34 -9.33 10.38
CA LEU A 57 21.41 -10.45 10.51
C LEU A 57 19.98 -10.02 10.87
N ASP A 58 19.75 -8.73 11.18
CA ASP A 58 18.44 -8.19 11.58
C ASP A 58 17.77 -7.43 10.43
N GLN A 59 17.98 -7.89 9.19
CA GLN A 59 17.46 -7.22 8.00
C GLN A 59 15.97 -7.46 7.84
N ARG A 60 15.18 -6.38 7.92
CA ARG A 60 13.73 -6.45 7.79
C ARG A 60 13.20 -5.43 6.82
N ARG A 61 12.13 -5.80 6.12
CA ARG A 61 11.35 -4.89 5.29
C ARG A 61 9.88 -5.13 5.55
N ARG A 62 9.13 -4.05 5.71
CA ARG A 62 7.68 -4.06 5.67
C ARG A 62 7.23 -3.00 4.69
N LEU A 63 6.59 -3.42 3.61
CA LEU A 63 5.91 -2.53 2.68
C LEU A 63 4.42 -2.83 2.80
N ILE A 64 3.61 -1.77 2.87
CA ILE A 64 2.16 -1.86 2.93
C ILE A 64 1.63 -0.79 1.98
N GLN A 65 0.92 -1.22 0.94
CA GLN A 65 0.25 -0.34 0.01
C GLN A 65 -1.25 -0.58 0.12
N PHE A 66 -2.02 0.51 0.14
CA PHE A 66 -3.46 0.44 -0.05
C PHE A 66 -3.91 1.44 -1.10
N ILE A 67 -4.84 0.98 -1.93
CA ILE A 67 -5.45 1.76 -3.00
C ILE A 67 -6.94 1.49 -2.91
N ASP A 68 -7.70 2.48 -2.50
CA ASP A 68 -9.16 2.37 -2.43
C ASP A 68 -9.77 3.36 -3.40
N GLN A 69 -10.71 2.87 -4.22
CA GLN A 69 -11.59 3.72 -4.99
C GLN A 69 -12.92 3.90 -4.26
N TYR A 70 -13.38 5.14 -4.19
CA TYR A 70 -14.61 5.55 -3.53
C TYR A 70 -15.59 6.16 -4.51
N ASP A 71 -16.87 6.19 -4.15
CA ASP A 71 -17.92 6.81 -4.94
C ASP A 71 -19.11 7.25 -4.05
N VAL A 72 -19.98 8.11 -4.60
CA VAL A 72 -21.29 8.42 -4.01
C VAL A 72 -22.38 8.01 -4.98
N GLN A 73 -23.22 7.06 -4.57
CA GLN A 73 -24.25 6.47 -5.42
C GLN A 73 -25.64 6.69 -4.85
N LYS A 74 -26.66 6.69 -5.72
CA LYS A 74 -28.06 6.71 -5.28
C LYS A 74 -28.46 5.32 -4.76
N ASN A 75 -29.18 5.28 -3.64
CA ASN A 75 -29.76 4.05 -3.11
C ASN A 75 -31.20 3.84 -3.64
N GLU A 76 -31.79 2.68 -3.34
CA GLU A 76 -33.12 2.29 -3.83
C GLU A 76 -34.24 3.24 -3.39
N LYS A 77 -34.06 3.94 -2.26
CA LYS A 77 -35.00 4.92 -1.71
C LYS A 77 -34.81 6.33 -2.26
N GLY A 78 -33.85 6.51 -3.16
CA GLY A 78 -33.56 7.79 -3.81
C GLY A 78 -32.63 8.74 -3.05
N SER A 79 -32.15 8.35 -1.86
CA SER A 79 -31.09 9.07 -1.14
C SER A 79 -29.70 8.62 -1.60
N TYR A 80 -28.61 9.21 -1.07
CA TYR A 80 -27.24 8.89 -1.52
C TYR A 80 -26.46 8.07 -0.49
N ARG A 81 -25.46 7.32 -0.92
CA ARG A 81 -24.57 6.52 -0.08
C ARG A 81 -23.12 6.69 -0.52
N PHE A 82 -22.21 6.81 0.45
CA PHE A 82 -20.76 6.80 0.22
C PHE A 82 -20.25 5.37 0.31
N VAL A 83 -19.53 4.95 -0.72
CA VAL A 83 -19.17 3.54 -0.90
C VAL A 83 -17.70 3.38 -1.28
N VAL A 84 -17.13 2.23 -0.91
CA VAL A 84 -15.88 1.74 -1.48
C VAL A 84 -16.23 0.83 -2.65
N THR A 85 -15.74 1.16 -3.85
CA THR A 85 -16.06 0.42 -5.08
C THR A 85 -14.99 -0.59 -5.42
N LYS A 86 -13.72 -0.26 -5.21
CA LYS A 86 -12.58 -1.14 -5.52
C LYS A 86 -11.47 -1.01 -4.48
N PRO A 87 -11.50 -1.80 -3.39
CA PRO A 87 -10.35 -1.90 -2.50
C PRO A 87 -9.21 -2.71 -3.11
N TYR A 88 -7.99 -2.33 -2.73
CA TYR A 88 -6.75 -3.04 -2.92
C TYR A 88 -5.84 -2.84 -1.71
N PHE A 89 -5.29 -3.93 -1.22
CA PHE A 89 -4.35 -3.96 -0.13
C PHE A 89 -3.23 -4.93 -0.47
N TRP A 90 -1.99 -4.48 -0.36
CA TRP A 90 -0.81 -5.28 -0.63
C TRP A 90 0.20 -5.12 0.50
N ILE A 91 0.79 -6.24 0.89
CA ILE A 91 1.87 -6.29 1.86
C ILE A 91 3.04 -7.08 1.29
N ASN A 92 4.25 -6.63 1.60
CA ASN A 92 5.48 -7.36 1.33
C ASN A 92 6.38 -7.28 2.55
N TYR A 93 6.62 -8.43 3.17
CA TYR A 93 7.43 -8.59 4.38
C TYR A 93 8.69 -9.39 4.06
N LEU A 94 9.85 -8.87 4.44
CA LEU A 94 11.11 -9.60 4.51
C LEU A 94 11.48 -9.74 5.98
N HIS A 95 11.50 -10.96 6.50
CA HIS A 95 11.73 -11.27 7.91
C HIS A 95 12.45 -12.64 8.03
N PRO A 96 13.01 -13.01 9.19
CA PRO A 96 13.43 -14.38 9.47
C PRO A 96 12.31 -15.38 9.19
N SER A 97 12.69 -16.55 8.68
CA SER A 97 11.75 -17.56 8.17
C SER A 97 10.71 -17.96 9.21
N SER A 98 11.12 -18.12 10.48
CA SER A 98 10.20 -18.46 11.57
C SER A 98 9.10 -17.42 11.80
N GLU A 99 9.40 -16.13 11.61
CA GLU A 99 8.39 -15.07 11.70
C GLU A 99 7.48 -15.04 10.47
N ILE A 100 8.03 -15.29 9.29
CA ILE A 100 7.25 -15.42 8.06
C ILE A 100 6.26 -16.57 8.17
N ASP A 101 6.70 -17.73 8.63
CA ASP A 101 5.85 -18.90 8.87
C ASP A 101 4.75 -18.57 9.88
N PHE A 102 5.09 -17.86 10.97
CA PHE A 102 4.10 -17.39 11.95
C PHE A 102 3.06 -16.44 11.33
N TYR A 103 3.48 -15.46 10.53
CA TYR A 103 2.56 -14.54 9.85
C TYR A 103 1.66 -15.27 8.86
N PHE A 104 2.22 -16.17 8.06
CA PHE A 104 1.48 -16.97 7.10
C PHE A 104 0.38 -17.80 7.76
N GLN A 105 0.70 -18.50 8.85
CA GLN A 105 -0.28 -19.31 9.59
C GLN A 105 -1.40 -18.46 10.21
N ASN A 106 -1.08 -17.25 10.70
CA ASN A 106 -2.10 -16.33 11.22
C ASN A 106 -3.01 -15.79 10.12
N VAL A 107 -2.46 -15.47 8.94
CA VAL A 107 -3.26 -15.04 7.78
C VAL A 107 -4.18 -16.17 7.32
N LEU A 108 -3.66 -17.40 7.19
CA LEU A 108 -4.45 -18.57 6.83
C LEU A 108 -5.60 -18.80 7.80
N ARG A 109 -5.33 -18.74 9.11
CA ARG A 109 -6.36 -18.85 10.15
C ARG A 109 -7.42 -17.76 10.01
N ALA A 110 -7.00 -16.50 9.88
CA ALA A 110 -7.92 -15.37 9.74
C ALA A 110 -8.82 -15.46 8.49
N LEU A 111 -8.30 -16.00 7.38
CA LEU A 111 -9.08 -16.26 6.17
C LEU A 111 -10.17 -17.31 6.41
N HIS A 112 -9.84 -18.41 7.08
CA HIS A 112 -10.82 -19.44 7.45
C HIS A 112 -11.87 -18.90 8.43
N ASP A 113 -11.44 -18.23 9.51
CA ASP A 113 -12.34 -17.66 10.53
C ASP A 113 -13.31 -16.63 9.90
N SER A 114 -12.83 -15.88 8.91
CA SER A 114 -13.61 -14.88 8.17
C SER A 114 -14.43 -15.45 7.02
N LYS A 115 -14.52 -16.79 6.90
CA LYS A 115 -15.31 -17.52 5.90
C LYS A 115 -14.93 -17.16 4.45
N TRP A 116 -13.63 -16.99 4.18
CA TRP A 116 -13.15 -16.96 2.81
C TRP A 116 -13.18 -18.37 2.22
N LYS A 117 -13.48 -18.47 0.92
CA LYS A 117 -13.48 -19.72 0.18
C LYS A 117 -12.11 -19.95 -0.43
N GLU A 118 -11.47 -21.04 -0.10
CA GLU A 118 -10.21 -21.48 -0.71
C GLU A 118 -10.45 -21.86 -2.19
N ASN A 119 -9.58 -21.38 -3.08
CA ASN A 119 -9.67 -21.63 -4.53
C ASN A 119 -8.62 -22.67 -5.01
N GLY A 120 -7.71 -23.10 -4.14
CA GLY A 120 -6.65 -24.05 -4.45
C GLY A 120 -5.70 -24.19 -3.27
N ARG A 121 -5.01 -25.33 -3.20
CA ARG A 121 -4.09 -25.67 -2.12
C ARG A 121 -2.66 -25.78 -2.65
N ASP A 122 -1.78 -24.93 -2.13
CA ASP A 122 -0.34 -24.96 -2.34
C ASP A 122 0.33 -24.66 -0.98
N PRO A 123 1.33 -25.43 -0.54
CA PRO A 123 1.98 -25.22 0.76
C PRO A 123 2.57 -23.81 0.95
N ASN A 124 3.00 -23.17 -0.13
CA ASN A 124 3.65 -21.86 -0.11
C ASN A 124 2.77 -20.75 -0.69
N ARG A 125 1.57 -21.09 -1.20
CA ARG A 125 0.65 -20.12 -1.80
C ARG A 125 -0.77 -20.27 -1.26
N LEU A 126 -1.36 -19.14 -0.96
CA LEU A 126 -2.75 -19.02 -0.53
C LEU A 126 -3.56 -18.40 -1.66
N SER A 127 -4.70 -19.00 -1.99
CA SER A 127 -5.65 -18.42 -2.95
C SER A 127 -7.06 -18.54 -2.39
N PHE A 128 -7.70 -17.40 -2.14
CA PHE A 128 -9.01 -17.33 -1.51
C PHE A 128 -9.91 -16.31 -2.21
N SER A 129 -11.22 -16.49 -2.09
CA SER A 129 -12.24 -15.56 -2.58
C SER A 129 -13.33 -15.33 -1.54
N ARG A 130 -13.91 -14.13 -1.52
CA ARG A 130 -15.05 -13.80 -0.66
C ARG A 130 -15.97 -12.79 -1.34
N GLY A 131 -16.90 -13.29 -2.14
CA GLY A 131 -17.77 -12.46 -3.00
C GLY A 131 -16.94 -11.79 -4.09
N ASP A 132 -16.88 -10.46 -4.10
CA ASP A 132 -16.18 -9.69 -5.13
C ASP A 132 -14.70 -9.44 -4.83
N LEU A 133 -14.20 -10.00 -3.72
CA LEU A 133 -12.79 -9.91 -3.33
C LEU A 133 -12.03 -11.21 -3.58
N TYR A 134 -10.77 -11.06 -3.96
CA TYR A 134 -9.76 -12.11 -4.00
C TYR A 134 -8.66 -11.82 -3.00
N PHE A 135 -8.10 -12.90 -2.46
CA PHE A 135 -6.88 -12.87 -1.70
C PHE A 135 -5.87 -13.81 -2.35
N SER A 136 -4.62 -13.34 -2.50
CA SER A 136 -3.48 -14.16 -2.88
C SER A 136 -2.33 -13.90 -1.90
N GLY A 137 -1.67 -14.95 -1.44
CA GLY A 137 -0.47 -14.85 -0.62
C GLY A 137 0.59 -15.84 -1.06
N GLU A 138 1.87 -15.49 -0.96
CA GLU A 138 2.98 -16.34 -1.37
C GLU A 138 4.20 -16.14 -0.45
N ILE A 139 4.83 -17.25 -0.07
CA ILE A 139 6.15 -17.26 0.56
C ILE A 139 7.21 -17.52 -0.51
N MET A 140 8.27 -16.71 -0.50
CA MET A 140 9.40 -16.82 -1.42
C MET A 140 10.72 -16.81 -0.64
N ASP A 141 11.70 -17.58 -1.12
CA ASP A 141 13.08 -17.44 -0.65
C ASP A 141 13.68 -16.14 -1.17
N LYS A 142 13.43 -15.80 -2.45
CA LYS A 142 13.72 -14.48 -3.00
C LYS A 142 12.59 -13.87 -3.82
N HIS A 143 12.30 -12.59 -3.57
CA HIS A 143 11.34 -11.84 -4.37
C HIS A 143 11.94 -11.49 -5.75
N PRO A 144 11.22 -11.64 -6.87
CA PRO A 144 11.74 -11.38 -8.22
C PRO A 144 12.34 -9.99 -8.41
N ILE A 145 11.70 -8.96 -7.83
CA ILE A 145 12.21 -7.58 -7.90
C ILE A 145 13.47 -7.37 -7.06
N ASP A 146 13.65 -8.10 -5.96
CA ASP A 146 14.92 -8.07 -5.22
C ASP A 146 16.04 -8.68 -6.07
N VAL A 147 15.78 -9.80 -6.75
CA VAL A 147 16.74 -10.44 -7.65
C VAL A 147 17.13 -9.51 -8.81
N ALA A 148 16.14 -8.89 -9.45
CA ALA A 148 16.37 -7.96 -10.56
C ALA A 148 17.20 -6.72 -10.15
N ASP A 149 17.00 -6.23 -8.92
CA ASP A 149 17.74 -5.09 -8.38
C ASP A 149 19.05 -5.51 -7.67
N GLY A 150 19.45 -6.78 -7.72
CA GLY A 150 20.68 -7.28 -7.08
C GLY A 150 20.69 -7.17 -5.55
N ARG A 151 19.51 -7.21 -4.92
CA ARG A 151 19.36 -7.07 -3.47
C ARG A 151 19.48 -8.43 -2.77
N ASP A 152 20.43 -8.50 -1.84
CA ASP A 152 20.61 -9.64 -0.95
C ASP A 152 20.13 -9.36 0.48
N TYR A 153 19.92 -10.44 1.21
CA TYR A 153 19.58 -10.46 2.63
C TYR A 153 20.10 -11.73 3.30
N PRO A 154 20.18 -11.74 4.65
CA PRO A 154 20.81 -12.83 5.38
C PRO A 154 20.13 -14.17 5.13
N VAL A 155 20.93 -15.24 5.19
CA VAL A 155 20.43 -16.62 5.19
C VAL A 155 19.39 -16.79 6.29
N GLY A 156 18.35 -17.57 6.00
CA GLY A 156 17.25 -17.81 6.92
C GLY A 156 16.18 -16.71 6.91
N HIS A 157 16.27 -15.71 6.03
CA HIS A 157 15.16 -14.79 5.75
C HIS A 157 14.32 -15.27 4.57
N LYS A 158 13.03 -14.94 4.61
CA LYS A 158 12.08 -15.18 3.53
C LYS A 158 11.24 -13.94 3.29
N VAL A 159 10.59 -13.92 2.12
CA VAL A 159 9.61 -12.91 1.77
C VAL A 159 8.21 -13.51 1.86
N PHE A 160 7.29 -12.79 2.50
CA PHE A 160 5.86 -13.04 2.38
C PHE A 160 5.22 -11.87 1.66
N GLU A 161 4.55 -12.15 0.56
CA GLU A 161 3.72 -11.19 -0.16
C GLU A 161 2.26 -11.60 -0.04
N ALA A 162 1.38 -10.65 0.23
CA ALA A 162 -0.06 -10.90 0.20
C ALA A 162 -0.84 -9.73 -0.36
N ILE A 163 -1.93 -10.05 -1.05
CA ILE A 163 -2.77 -9.11 -1.79
C ILE A 163 -4.23 -9.42 -1.47
N ILE A 164 -5.00 -8.40 -1.12
CA ILE A 164 -6.45 -8.40 -1.22
C ILE A 164 -6.82 -7.44 -2.36
N SER A 165 -7.62 -7.89 -3.31
CA SER A 165 -8.05 -7.04 -4.42
C SER A 165 -9.48 -7.30 -4.83
N SER A 166 -10.10 -6.29 -5.41
CA SER A 166 -11.39 -6.43 -6.08
C SER A 166 -11.24 -7.20 -7.38
N ARG A 167 -12.25 -8.01 -7.73
CA ARG A 167 -12.31 -8.69 -9.03
C ARG A 167 -12.15 -7.67 -10.16
N GLY A 168 -11.21 -7.94 -11.07
CA GLY A 168 -10.99 -7.11 -12.26
C GLY A 168 -10.33 -5.76 -11.99
N LEU A 169 -9.82 -5.50 -10.78
CA LEU A 169 -9.00 -4.33 -10.53
C LEU A 169 -7.65 -4.49 -11.24
N ALA A 170 -7.35 -3.58 -12.16
CA ALA A 170 -6.04 -3.44 -12.78
C ALA A 170 -5.33 -2.22 -12.20
N LEU A 171 -4.15 -2.44 -11.62
CA LEU A 171 -3.28 -1.33 -11.21
C LEU A 171 -2.59 -0.70 -12.42
N THR A 172 -2.20 0.56 -12.31
CA THR A 172 -1.25 1.19 -13.24
C THR A 172 0.18 0.71 -12.96
N ASP A 173 1.10 0.91 -13.90
CA ASP A 173 2.52 0.63 -13.67
C ASP A 173 3.11 1.50 -12.56
N GLU A 174 2.66 2.74 -12.45
CA GLU A 174 3.05 3.63 -11.36
C GLU A 174 2.62 3.03 -10.01
N GLN A 175 1.37 2.59 -9.90
CA GLN A 175 0.85 1.97 -8.67
C GLN A 175 1.64 0.70 -8.29
N ARG A 176 1.95 -0.16 -9.26
CA ARG A 176 2.76 -1.37 -9.04
C ARG A 176 4.18 -1.05 -8.60
N ASN A 177 4.80 -0.02 -9.16
CA ASN A 177 6.23 0.25 -8.97
C ASN A 177 6.54 1.16 -7.78
N THR A 178 5.63 2.00 -7.33
CA THR A 178 5.88 2.94 -6.22
C THR A 178 6.43 2.31 -4.95
N PRO A 179 5.94 1.14 -4.46
CA PRO A 179 6.55 0.50 -3.30
C PRO A 179 8.03 0.17 -3.51
N TRP A 180 8.39 -0.28 -4.71
CA TRP A 180 9.75 -0.64 -5.06
C TRP A 180 10.64 0.58 -5.30
N ASN A 181 10.07 1.64 -5.88
CA ASN A 181 10.75 2.93 -6.01
C ASN A 181 11.08 3.50 -4.63
N ALA A 182 10.19 3.35 -3.64
CA ALA A 182 10.47 3.74 -2.26
C ALA A 182 11.64 2.94 -1.65
N VAL A 183 11.74 1.64 -1.94
CA VAL A 183 12.89 0.82 -1.51
C VAL A 183 14.18 1.28 -2.18
N ARG A 184 14.15 1.57 -3.49
CA ARG A 184 15.33 2.05 -4.24
C ARG A 184 15.80 3.42 -3.75
N ALA A 185 14.86 4.32 -3.50
CA ALA A 185 15.13 5.69 -3.06
C ALA A 185 15.51 5.78 -1.57
N ALA A 186 15.46 4.67 -0.82
CA ALA A 186 15.39 4.67 0.63
C ALA A 186 16.63 5.18 1.39
N PHE A 187 17.69 5.57 0.69
CA PHE A 187 18.65 6.50 1.27
C PHE A 187 18.06 7.91 1.23
N ARG A 188 17.09 8.20 2.11
CA ARG A 188 16.90 9.59 2.53
C ARG A 188 18.16 9.98 3.28
N VAL A 189 19.12 10.55 2.57
CA VAL A 189 20.19 11.32 3.19
C VAL A 189 19.46 12.40 3.99
N PRO A 190 19.54 12.39 5.33
CA PRO A 190 19.00 13.48 6.12
C PRO A 190 19.64 14.74 5.59
N ASP A 191 18.82 15.67 5.12
CA ASP A 191 19.33 16.98 4.72
C ASP A 191 20.10 17.52 5.92
N SER A 192 21.35 17.90 5.73
CA SER A 192 22.12 18.48 6.83
C SER A 192 21.38 19.75 7.23
N ARG A 193 21.13 19.95 8.54
CA ARG A 193 20.60 21.23 9.01
C ARG A 193 21.63 22.31 8.64
N GLY A 194 21.40 22.97 7.52
CA GLY A 194 22.11 24.19 7.18
C GLY A 194 21.73 25.28 8.18
N ASN A 195 22.59 26.28 8.31
CA ASN A 195 22.21 27.53 8.96
C ASN A 195 21.42 28.34 7.92
N PRO A 196 20.08 28.48 8.05
CA PRO A 196 19.32 29.28 7.10
C PRO A 196 19.84 30.72 7.15
N SER A 197 20.13 31.30 5.99
CA SER A 197 20.44 32.72 5.92
C SER A 197 19.15 33.51 6.18
N ILE A 198 19.08 34.19 7.33
CA ILE A 198 17.99 35.13 7.62
C ILE A 198 18.21 36.36 6.74
N VAL A 199 17.29 36.58 5.80
CA VAL A 199 17.30 37.77 4.95
C VAL A 199 16.32 38.81 5.52
N SER A 200 16.77 40.05 5.67
CA SER A 200 15.93 41.18 6.07
C SER A 200 15.15 41.79 4.89
N ASN A 201 15.45 41.36 3.66
CA ASN A 201 14.85 41.89 2.44
C ASN A 201 14.45 40.75 1.49
N VAL A 202 13.15 40.62 1.25
CA VAL A 202 12.55 39.61 0.36
C VAL A 202 12.99 39.78 -1.10
N SER A 203 13.45 40.97 -1.50
CA SER A 203 13.98 41.25 -2.84
C SER A 203 15.19 40.38 -3.20
N LEU A 204 15.91 39.85 -2.20
CA LEU A 204 17.03 38.93 -2.38
C LEU A 204 16.61 37.57 -2.96
N LEU A 205 15.33 37.21 -2.87
CA LEU A 205 14.82 35.98 -3.47
C LEU A 205 14.72 36.05 -5.00
N LYS A 206 14.72 37.26 -5.59
CA LYS A 206 14.67 37.46 -7.05
C LYS A 206 15.80 36.74 -7.80
N ARG A 207 16.96 36.53 -7.16
CA ARG A 207 18.11 35.81 -7.74
C ARG A 207 17.90 34.30 -7.91
N TYR A 208 16.83 33.75 -7.33
CA TYR A 208 16.51 32.32 -7.37
C TYR A 208 15.26 32.00 -8.19
N PHE A 209 14.63 33.01 -8.80
CA PHE A 209 13.53 32.82 -9.74
C PHE A 209 14.05 33.08 -11.17
N PRO A 210 13.69 32.25 -12.15
CA PRO A 210 14.03 32.48 -13.56
C PRO A 210 13.36 33.74 -14.12
#